data_AF-A0A939T8L6-F1
#
_entry.id   AF-A0A939T8L6-F1
#
_cell.length_a   1.000
_cell.length_b   1.000
_cell.length_c   1.000
_cell.angle_alpha   90.00
_cell.angle_beta   90.00
_cell.angle_gamma   90.00
#
_symmetry.space_group_name_H-M   'P 1'
#
loop_
_entity.id
_entity.type
_entity.pdbx_description
1 polymer ?
#
loop_
_entity_poly.entity_id
_entity_poly.type
_entity_poly.pdbx_seq_one_letter_code
_entity_poly.pdbx_strand_id
1 'polypeptide(L)'
;MRDAWSSHENWVYECLCCATTWEEQFEVRHTADGHGGEAVVYEHDGHRCTTPWTDHVCPNCESQNVKAFSAPWGKHGAVSKARRGDDLELVFRLRRLHAW
;
A
#
# COMPACT_ATOMS: atom_id res chain seq x y z
N MET A 1 -4.77 -25.04 26.96
CA MET A 1 -5.15 -24.88 25.54
C MET A 1 -4.09 -24.00 24.90
N ARG A 2 -3.60 -24.32 23.70
CA ARG A 2 -2.91 -23.30 22.90
C ARG A 2 -4.02 -22.51 22.25
N ASP A 3 -4.27 -21.30 22.72
CA ASP A 3 -5.18 -20.38 22.05
C ASP A 3 -4.48 -19.95 20.76
N ALA A 4 -4.78 -20.68 19.69
CA ALA A 4 -4.36 -20.38 18.34
C ALA A 4 -5.61 -20.07 17.51
N TRP A 5 -5.61 -18.94 16.83
CA TRP A 5 -6.72 -18.49 16.00
C TRP A 5 -6.21 -17.83 14.73
N SER A 6 -7.03 -17.84 13.69
CA SER A 6 -6.69 -17.30 12.38
C SER A 6 -7.57 -16.09 12.04
N SER A 7 -6.96 -15.06 11.46
CA SER A 7 -7.60 -13.88 10.89
C SER A 7 -7.30 -13.75 9.41
N HIS A 8 -8.10 -12.96 8.70
CA HIS A 8 -7.79 -12.53 7.34
C HIS A 8 -7.53 -11.02 7.34
N GLU A 9 -6.38 -10.62 6.80
CA GLU A 9 -6.02 -9.22 6.63
C GLU A 9 -5.97 -8.87 5.14
N ASN A 10 -6.60 -7.76 4.78
CA ASN A 10 -6.50 -7.20 3.44
C ASN A 10 -5.47 -6.09 3.42
N TRP A 11 -4.55 -6.17 2.47
CA TRP A 11 -3.51 -5.18 2.24
C TRP A 11 -3.70 -4.56 0.86
N VAL A 12 -3.54 -3.24 0.80
CA VAL A 12 -3.62 -2.48 -0.44
C VAL A 12 -2.24 -1.97 -0.78
N TYR A 13 -1.86 -2.09 -2.03
CA TYR A 13 -0.58 -1.64 -2.56
C TYR A 13 -0.78 -0.53 -3.57
N GLU A 14 0.13 0.43 -3.58
CA GLU A 14 0.16 1.55 -4.52
C GLU A 14 1.54 1.65 -5.14
N CYS A 15 1.62 1.63 -6.48
CA CYS A 15 2.84 1.93 -7.19
C CYS A 15 3.10 3.44 -7.21
N LEU A 16 4.21 3.87 -6.65
CA LEU A 16 4.61 5.29 -6.65
C LEU A 16 5.16 5.77 -8.01
N CYS A 17 5.32 4.87 -8.99
CA CYS A 17 5.74 5.19 -10.35
C CYS A 17 4.54 5.49 -11.27
N CYS A 18 3.54 4.59 -11.31
CA CYS A 18 2.40 4.70 -12.24
C CYS A 18 1.04 4.89 -11.56
N ALA A 19 0.99 4.95 -10.22
CA ALA A 19 -0.23 5.06 -9.40
C ALA A 19 -1.22 3.89 -9.56
N THR A 20 -0.79 2.75 -10.09
CA THR A 20 -1.60 1.52 -10.09
C THR A 20 -1.76 1.02 -8.66
N THR A 21 -2.99 0.67 -8.29
CA THR A 21 -3.31 0.07 -7.00
C THR A 21 -3.85 -1.35 -7.16
N TRP A 22 -3.58 -2.21 -6.19
CA TRP A 22 -4.12 -3.57 -6.12
C TRP A 22 -4.24 -4.02 -4.67
N GLU A 23 -4.98 -5.09 -4.43
CA GLU A 23 -5.23 -5.65 -3.10
C GLU A 23 -4.82 -7.13 -3.03
N GLU A 24 -4.29 -7.55 -1.88
CA GLU A 24 -3.97 -8.95 -1.60
C GLU A 24 -4.45 -9.34 -0.19
N GLN A 25 -4.80 -10.62 -0.04
CA GLN A 25 -5.34 -11.19 1.18
C GLN A 25 -4.30 -12.07 1.86
N PHE A 26 -4.11 -11.85 3.16
CA PHE A 26 -3.18 -12.59 3.99
C PHE A 26 -3.95 -13.36 5.07
N GLU A 27 -3.60 -14.64 5.25
CA GLU A 27 -4.01 -15.39 6.43
C GLU A 27 -3.01 -15.12 7.55
N VAL A 28 -3.53 -14.74 8.72
CA VAL A 28 -2.71 -14.41 9.89
C VAL A 28 -3.04 -15.39 10.99
N ARG A 29 -2.05 -16.21 11.37
CA ARG A 29 -2.17 -17.17 12.47
C ARG A 29 -1.54 -16.59 13.72
N HIS A 30 -2.38 -16.33 14.72
CA HIS A 30 -1.98 -15.90 16.05
C HIS A 30 -1.88 -17.12 16.95
N THR A 31 -0.77 -17.25 17.66
CA THR A 31 -0.56 -18.33 18.64
C THR A 31 -0.02 -17.73 19.93
N ALA A 32 -0.63 -18.06 21.06
CA ALA A 32 -0.08 -17.67 22.37
C ALA A 32 1.32 -18.28 22.56
N ASP A 33 2.29 -17.46 22.97
CA ASP A 33 3.69 -17.89 23.17
C ASP A 33 3.90 -18.64 24.50
N GLY A 34 2.89 -18.69 25.37
CA GLY A 34 2.95 -19.30 26.70
C GLY A 34 3.57 -18.43 27.79
N HIS A 35 4.07 -17.24 27.45
CA HIS A 35 4.68 -16.25 28.34
C HIS A 35 3.87 -14.95 28.44
N GLY A 36 2.68 -14.90 27.82
CA GLY A 36 1.80 -13.74 27.81
C GLY A 36 1.99 -12.82 26.59
N GLY A 37 2.83 -13.24 25.63
CA GLY A 37 2.96 -12.62 24.32
C GLY A 37 2.23 -13.41 23.21
N GLU A 38 2.31 -12.87 22.00
CA GLU A 38 1.76 -13.50 20.80
C GLU A 38 2.86 -13.78 19.77
N ALA A 39 2.81 -14.98 19.19
CA ALA A 39 3.54 -15.32 17.97
C ALA A 39 2.58 -15.22 16.79
N VAL A 40 2.94 -14.37 15.82
CA VAL A 40 2.14 -14.12 14.61
C VAL A 40 2.86 -14.70 13.40
N VAL A 41 2.16 -15.49 12.60
CA VAL A 41 2.64 -16.03 11.33
C VAL A 41 1.73 -15.55 10.21
N TYR A 42 2.33 -14.94 9.20
CA TYR A 42 1.62 -14.52 7.98
C TYR A 42 1.78 -15.58 6.89
N GLU A 43 0.69 -15.87 6.20
CA GLU A 43 0.65 -16.74 5.03
C GLU A 43 -0.03 -16.02 3.87
N HIS A 44 0.62 -16.04 2.71
CA HIS A 44 0.11 -15.51 1.45
C HIS A 44 0.13 -16.63 0.42
N ASP A 45 -1.02 -16.92 -0.20
CA ASP A 45 -1.15 -18.03 -1.17
C ASP A 45 -0.64 -19.38 -0.62
N GLY A 46 -0.78 -19.61 0.69
CA GLY A 46 -0.27 -20.81 1.37
C GLY A 46 1.24 -20.84 1.66
N HIS A 47 1.96 -19.76 1.36
CA HIS A 47 3.38 -19.59 1.65
C HIS A 47 3.60 -18.65 2.84
N ARG A 48 4.44 -19.07 3.80
CA ARG A 48 4.80 -18.24 4.96
C ARG A 48 5.64 -17.05 4.53
N CYS A 49 5.30 -15.85 5.01
CA CYS A 49 6.04 -14.62 4.74
C CYS A 49 6.29 -13.82 6.02
N THR A 50 7.30 -12.94 5.96
CA THR A 50 7.62 -11.98 7.03
C THR A 50 6.88 -10.69 6.76
N THR A 51 5.61 -10.59 7.22
CA THR A 51 4.77 -9.38 7.13
C THR A 51 4.60 -8.85 5.67
N PRO A 52 3.80 -7.79 5.39
CA PRO A 52 3.48 -7.39 4.01
C PRO A 52 4.63 -6.74 3.21
N TRP A 53 5.88 -6.88 3.67
CA TRP A 53 7.08 -6.45 2.96
C TRP A 53 7.66 -7.53 2.04
N THR A 54 6.78 -8.27 1.37
CA THR A 54 7.17 -9.03 0.17
C THR A 54 7.71 -8.04 -0.87
N ASP A 55 8.69 -8.47 -1.67
CA ASP A 55 9.19 -7.71 -2.82
C ASP A 55 8.08 -7.61 -3.89
N HIS A 56 7.14 -6.69 -3.67
CA HIS A 56 6.03 -6.49 -4.57
C HIS A 56 6.50 -5.68 -5.77
N VAL A 57 6.30 -6.26 -6.95
CA VAL A 57 6.55 -5.61 -8.23
C VAL A 57 5.21 -5.14 -8.78
N CYS A 58 5.15 -3.89 -9.25
CA CYS A 58 3.93 -3.38 -9.85
C CYS A 58 3.51 -4.22 -11.07
N PRO A 59 2.27 -4.74 -11.13
CA PRO A 59 1.82 -5.60 -12.23
C PRO A 59 1.65 -4.86 -13.56
N ASN A 60 1.73 -3.53 -13.56
CA ASN A 60 1.54 -2.69 -14.75
C ASN A 60 2.84 -2.09 -15.30
N CYS A 61 3.79 -1.70 -14.45
CA CYS A 61 5.03 -1.05 -14.89
C CYS A 61 6.32 -1.72 -14.38
N GLU A 62 6.20 -2.83 -13.66
CA GLU A 62 7.31 -3.64 -13.15
C GLU A 62 8.23 -2.89 -12.16
N SER A 63 7.80 -1.74 -11.66
CA SER A 63 8.52 -0.98 -10.65
C SER A 63 8.41 -1.63 -9.26
N GLN A 64 9.52 -1.74 -8.55
CA GLN A 64 9.60 -2.13 -7.13
C GLN A 64 9.27 -0.97 -6.17
N ASN A 65 8.97 0.23 -6.67
CA ASN A 65 8.62 1.37 -5.83
C ASN A 65 7.15 1.32 -5.42
N VAL A 66 6.84 0.42 -4.49
CA VAL A 66 5.49 0.07 -4.04
C VAL A 66 5.32 0.44 -2.56
N LYS A 67 4.20 1.04 -2.23
CA LYS A 67 3.79 1.34 -0.85
C LYS A 67 2.65 0.41 -0.46
N ALA A 68 2.74 -0.21 0.73
CA ALA A 68 1.69 -1.04 1.29
C ALA A 68 0.91 -0.30 2.38
N PHE A 69 -0.39 -0.59 2.46
CA PHE A 69 -1.33 -0.03 3.44
C PHE A 69 -2.20 -1.14 4.01
N SER A 70 -2.40 -1.15 5.32
CA SER A 70 -3.41 -2.00 5.94
C SER A 70 -4.81 -1.46 5.61
N ALA A 71 -5.73 -2.35 5.21
CA ALA A 71 -7.12 -1.95 5.03
C ALA A 71 -7.72 -1.48 6.40
N PRO A 72 -8.59 -0.45 6.41
CA PRO A 72 -9.25 0.18 5.26
C PRO A 72 -8.52 1.41 4.68
N TRP A 73 -7.28 1.71 5.09
CA TRP A 73 -6.60 2.97 4.81
C TRP A 73 -6.13 3.13 3.35
N GLY A 74 -6.03 2.04 2.59
CA GLY A 74 -5.43 2.02 1.25
C GLY A 74 -6.26 2.62 0.10
N LYS A 75 -7.47 3.10 0.34
CA LYS A 75 -8.29 3.76 -0.69
C LYS A 75 -8.03 5.26 -0.72
N HIS A 76 -6.79 5.63 -0.99
CA HIS A 76 -6.51 6.98 -1.47
C HIS A 76 -7.04 7.03 -2.90
N GLY A 77 -8.18 7.71 -3.10
CA GLY A 77 -8.79 7.87 -4.42
C GLY A 77 -7.77 8.36 -5.43
N ALA A 78 -7.88 7.87 -6.68
CA ALA A 78 -6.95 8.17 -7.76
C ALA A 78 -6.54 9.66 -7.72
N VAL A 79 -5.27 9.93 -7.39
CA VAL A 79 -4.70 11.26 -7.55
C VAL A 79 -4.81 11.55 -9.04
N SER A 80 -5.72 12.46 -9.38
CA SER A 80 -5.88 12.94 -10.74
C SER A 80 -4.52 13.40 -11.21
N LYS A 81 -4.03 12.81 -12.31
CA LYS A 81 -2.72 13.12 -12.91
C LYS A 81 -2.65 14.63 -13.05
N ALA A 82 -1.90 15.29 -12.16
CA ALA A 82 -1.83 16.74 -12.15
C ALA A 82 -1.44 17.19 -13.56
N ARG A 83 -2.21 18.12 -14.13
CA ARG A 83 -1.97 18.70 -15.47
C ARG A 83 -0.61 19.40 -15.46
N ARG A 84 0.47 18.64 -15.67
CA ARG A 84 1.87 19.12 -15.63
C ARG A 84 2.24 20.03 -16.81
N GLY A 85 1.26 20.62 -17.49
CA GLY A 85 1.44 21.44 -18.69
C GLY A 85 0.91 22.87 -18.59
N ASP A 86 -0.04 23.16 -17.70
CA ASP A 86 -0.75 24.46 -17.67
C ASP A 86 -0.30 25.38 -16.52
N ASP A 87 0.33 24.80 -15.49
CA ASP A 87 0.72 25.49 -14.25
C ASP A 87 1.79 26.57 -14.49
N LEU A 88 2.81 26.28 -15.30
CA LEU A 88 3.86 27.25 -15.59
C LEU A 88 3.34 28.43 -16.42
N GLU A 89 2.44 28.18 -17.39
CA GLU A 89 1.89 29.26 -18.22
C GLU A 89 1.00 30.20 -17.39
N LEU A 90 0.18 29.63 -16.49
CA LEU A 90 -0.61 30.39 -15.53
C LEU A 90 0.28 31.24 -14.60
N VAL A 91 1.37 30.67 -14.07
CA VAL A 91 2.34 31.38 -13.24
C VAL A 91 2.99 32.54 -14.00
N PHE A 92 3.37 32.34 -15.27
CA PHE A 92 3.89 33.41 -16.11
C PHE A 92 2.85 34.51 -16.36
N ARG A 93 1.59 34.13 -16.58
CA ARG A 93 0.49 35.07 -16.82
C ARG A 93 0.17 35.93 -15.59
N LEU A 94 0.13 35.35 -14.40
CA LEU A 94 -0.14 36.06 -13.15
C LEU A 94 1.00 37.01 -12.78
N ARG A 95 2.25 36.57 -12.92
CA ARG A 95 3.43 37.43 -12.76
C ARG A 95 3.40 38.62 -13.70
N ARG A 96 2.96 38.42 -14.95
CA ARG A 96 2.82 39.50 -15.94
C ARG A 96 1.75 40.52 -15.55
N LEU A 97 0.72 40.09 -14.83
CA LEU A 97 -0.39 40.94 -14.38
C LEU A 97 -0.18 41.58 -13.00
N HIS A 98 0.93 41.26 -12.29
CA HIS A 98 1.16 41.65 -10.90
C HIS A 98 0.01 41.26 -9.94
N ALA A 99 -0.78 40.26 -10.31
CA ALA A 99 -1.81 39.69 -9.46
C ALA A 99 -1.17 38.53 -8.69
N TRP A 100 -0.96 38.73 -7.38
CA TRP A 100 -0.60 37.69 -6.43
C TRP A 100 -1.86 37.15 -5.75
#